data_AF-A0A2E5V4G5-F1
#
_entry.id   AF-A0A2E5V4G5-F1
#
_cell.length_a   1.000
_cell.length_b   1.000
_cell.length_c   1.000
_cell.angle_alpha   90.00
_cell.angle_beta   90.00
_cell.angle_gamma   90.00
#
_symmetry.space_group_name_H-M   'P 1'
#
loop_
_entity.id
_entity.type
_entity.pdbx_description
1 polymer ?
#
loop_
_entity_poly.entity_id
_entity_poly.type
_entity_poly.pdbx_seq_one_letter_code
_entity_poly.pdbx_strand_id
1 'polypeptide(L)' 'MQVHGGIGLTTDLPIEKLWRQSRSFRITEGPTEIMKMVIARNILREY' A
#
# COMPACT_ATOMS: atom_id res chain seq x y z
N MET A 1 7.92 10.31 -4.90
CA MET A 1 8.65 11.00 -3.81
C MET A 1 10.13 11.10 -4.16
N GLN A 2 10.86 9.98 -4.22
CA GLN A 2 12.32 9.96 -4.42
C GLN A 2 12.82 10.74 -5.65
N VAL A 3 12.21 10.54 -6.83
CA VAL A 3 12.62 11.23 -8.07
C VAL A 3 12.48 12.75 -7.97
N HIS A 4 11.57 13.24 -7.13
CA HIS A 4 11.35 14.68 -6.94
C HIS A 4 12.29 15.27 -5.87
N GLY A 5 13.13 14.46 -5.21
CA GLY A 5 14.01 14.92 -4.14
C GLY A 5 13.24 15.56 -2.98
N GLY A 6 13.79 16.62 -2.39
CA GLY A 6 13.23 17.29 -1.22
C GLY A 6 11.83 17.86 -1.42
N ILE A 7 11.51 18.36 -2.62
CA ILE A 7 10.16 18.91 -2.91
C ILE A 7 9.08 17.81 -2.83
N GLY A 8 9.44 16.53 -3.02
CA GLY A 8 8.52 15.42 -2.92
C GLY A 8 7.97 15.18 -1.51
N LEU A 9 8.56 15.79 -0.47
CA LEU A 9 8.09 15.74 0.91
C LEU A 9 7.25 16.96 1.32
N THR A 10 7.23 18.00 0.49
CA THR A 10 6.46 19.23 0.75
C THR A 10 5.02 19.08 0.31
N THR A 11 4.17 20.04 0.70
CA THR A 11 2.77 20.12 0.24
C THR A 11 2.62 20.78 -1.13
N ASP A 12 3.72 21.20 -1.77
CA ASP A 12 3.70 21.89 -3.06
C ASP A 12 3.30 20.95 -4.22
N LEU A 13 3.45 19.64 -4.02
CA LEU A 13 3.08 18.60 -4.96
C LEU A 13 2.11 17.60 -4.30
N PRO A 14 1.16 17.02 -5.06
CA PRO A 14 0.18 16.08 -4.48
C PRO A 14 0.77 14.74 -4.04
N ILE A 15 2.04 14.45 -4.39
CA ILE A 15 2.65 13.13 -4.23
C ILE A 15 2.84 12.72 -2.76
N GLU A 16 3.07 13.66 -1.86
CA GLU A 16 3.16 13.38 -0.41
C GLU A 16 1.82 12.82 0.09
N LYS A 17 0.72 13.45 -0.33
CA LYS A 17 -0.64 13.13 0.11
C LYS A 17 -1.03 11.76 -0.40
N LEU A 18 -0.77 11.49 -1.68
CA LEU A 18 -1.00 10.18 -2.29
C LEU A 18 -0.22 9.08 -1.56
N TRP A 19 1.04 9.33 -1.19
CA TRP A 19 1.84 8.37 -0.43
C TRP A 19 1.24 8.10 0.95
N ARG A 20 0.87 9.14 1.71
CA ARG A 20 0.22 8.98 3.02
C ARG A 20 -1.10 8.22 2.93
N GLN A 21 -1.95 8.55 1.95
CA GLN A 21 -3.23 7.87 1.74
C GLN A 21 -3.04 6.40 1.37
N SER A 22 -2.04 6.08 0.53
CA SER A 22 -1.75 4.69 0.13
C SER A 22 -1.41 3.77 1.30
N ARG A 23 -0.90 4.32 2.42
CA ARG A 23 -0.56 3.51 3.61
C ARG A 23 -1.78 2.84 4.21
N SER A 24 -2.94 3.50 4.13
CA SER A 24 -4.22 3.02 4.67
C SER A 24 -4.64 1.70 4.04
N PHE A 25 -4.51 1.57 2.71
CA PHE A 25 -4.91 0.38 1.95
C PHE A 25 -4.20 -0.91 2.36
N ARG A 26 -3.08 -0.83 3.08
CA ARG A 26 -2.38 -2.01 3.58
C ARG A 26 -2.95 -2.55 4.90
N ILE A 27 -3.88 -1.84 5.52
CA ILE A 27 -4.41 -2.13 6.87
C ILE A 27 -5.94 -2.21 6.83
N THR A 28 -6.59 -1.23 6.20
CA THR A 28 -8.06 -1.15 6.12
C THR A 28 -8.62 -2.27 5.25
N GLU A 29 -9.81 -2.77 5.59
CA GLU A 29 -10.51 -3.84 4.86
C GLU A 29 -9.75 -5.18 4.77
N GLY A 30 -8.75 -5.37 5.63
CA GLY A 30 -7.91 -6.57 5.64
C GLY A 30 -6.44 -6.21 5.52
N PRO A 31 -5.63 -6.43 6.58
CA PRO A 31 -4.20 -6.25 6.49
C PRO A 31 -3.57 -7.10 5.39
N THR A 32 -2.43 -6.65 4.88
CA THR A 32 -1.70 -7.33 3.78
C THR A 32 -1.45 -8.82 4.08
N GLU A 33 -1.19 -9.15 5.35
CA GLU A 33 -0.94 -10.51 5.83
C GLU A 33 -2.19 -11.40 5.70
N ILE A 34 -3.37 -10.86 6.02
CA ILE A 34 -4.64 -11.59 5.90
C ILE A 34 -4.97 -11.84 4.43
N MET A 35 -4.78 -10.84 3.57
CA MET A 35 -5.00 -11.00 2.13
C MET A 35 -4.07 -12.07 1.54
N LYS A 36 -2.78 -12.06 1.91
CA LYS A 36 -1.82 -13.10 1.51
C LYS A 36 -2.24 -14.48 1.99
N MET A 37 -2.69 -14.60 3.24
CA MET A 37 -3.16 -15.87 3.81
C MET A 37 -4.38 -16.39 3.05
N VAL A 38 -5.37 -15.55 2.74
CA VAL A 38 -6.57 -15.95 1.99
C VAL A 38 -6.19 -16.45 0.60
N ILE A 39 -5.33 -15.71 -0.12
CA ILE A 39 -4.83 -16.12 -1.44
C ILE A 39 -4.09 -17.47 -1.34
N ALA A 40 -3.18 -17.63 -0.38
CA ALA A 40 -2.44 -18.87 -0.19
C ALA A 40 -3.37 -20.06 0.10
N ARG A 41 -4.38 -19.88 0.96
CA ARG A 41 -5.38 -20.92 1.25
C ARG A 41 -6.19 -21.32 0.02
N ASN A 42 -6.54 -20.36 -0.85
CA ASN A 42 -7.26 -20.67 -2.08
C ASN A 42 -6.38 -21.47 -3.05
N ILE A 43 -5.13 -21.07 -3.24
CA ILE A 43 -4.17 -21.80 -4.09
C ILE A 43 -3.98 -23.23 -3.58
N LEU A 44 -3.75 -23.42 -2.28
CA LEU A 44 -3.51 -24.74 -1.69
C LEU A 44 -4.75 -25.66 -1.67
N ARG A 45 -5.96 -25.14 -1.91
CA ARG A 45 -7.18 -25.95 -2.05
C ARG A 45 -7.36 -26.55 -3.44
N GLU A 46 -6.69 -25.98 -4.44
CA GLU A 46 -6.74 -26.43 -5.84
C GLU A 46 -5.72 -27.55 -6.14
N TYR A 47 -4.77 -27.77 -5.23
CA TYR A 47 -3.86 -28.93 -5.23
C TYR A 47 -4.47 -30.10 -4.45
#